data_AF-A0A6P1R4D6-F1
#
_entry.id   AF-A0A6P1R4D6-F1
#
_cell.length_a   1.000
_cell.length_b   1.000
_cell.length_c   1.000
_cell.angle_alpha   90.00
_cell.angle_beta   90.00
_cell.angle_gamma   90.00
#
_symmetry.space_group_name_H-M   'P 1'
#
loop_
_entity.id
_entity.type
_entity.pdbx_description
1 polymer ?
#
loop_
_entity_poly.entity_id
_entity_poly.type
_entity_poly.pdbx_seq_one_letter_code
_entity_poly.pdbx_strand_id
1 'polypeptide(L)' 'MDDPHQINSIIATAISDFFKGHPDAQCGIEEAKLLGKQIIEALNEAGLQITPVDPGRSAR' A
#
# COMPACT_ATOMS: atom_id res chain seq x y z
N MET A 1 10.98 -4.71 13.14
CA MET A 1 11.43 -4.29 11.81
C MET A 1 10.54 -5.08 10.88
N ASP A 2 9.56 -4.42 10.32
CA ASP A 2 8.51 -5.04 9.52
C ASP A 2 9.10 -5.81 8.35
N ASP A 3 8.58 -7.01 8.09
CA ASP A 3 9.12 -7.88 7.05
C ASP A 3 8.80 -7.27 5.66
N PRO A 4 9.83 -6.90 4.87
CA PRO A 4 9.61 -6.24 3.58
C PRO A 4 8.92 -7.16 2.56
N HIS A 5 9.02 -8.48 2.71
CA HIS A 5 8.28 -9.41 1.87
C HIS A 5 6.78 -9.40 2.22
N GLN A 6 6.44 -9.30 3.50
CA GLN A 6 5.06 -9.17 3.96
C GLN A 6 4.42 -7.87 3.44
N ILE A 7 5.10 -6.73 3.56
CA ILE A 7 4.61 -5.44 3.03
C ILE A 7 4.39 -5.53 1.52
N ASN A 8 5.39 -6.05 0.78
CA ASN A 8 5.27 -6.22 -0.68
C ASN A 8 4.13 -7.16 -1.06
N SER A 9 3.92 -8.24 -0.30
CA SER A 9 2.84 -9.19 -0.55
C SER A 9 1.47 -8.55 -0.34
N ILE A 10 1.29 -7.72 0.68
CA ILE A 10 0.03 -7.00 0.95
C ILE A 10 -0.26 -5.99 -0.17
N ILE A 11 0.74 -5.19 -0.55
CA ILE A 11 0.59 -4.21 -1.64
C ILE A 11 0.26 -4.91 -2.96
N ALA A 12 1.01 -5.96 -3.32
CA ALA A 12 0.79 -6.70 -4.56
C ALA A 12 -0.59 -7.36 -4.59
N THR A 13 -1.05 -7.88 -3.45
CA THR A 13 -2.39 -8.47 -3.32
C THR A 13 -3.48 -7.42 -3.52
N ALA A 14 -3.38 -6.26 -2.85
CA ALA A 14 -4.35 -5.18 -2.97
C ALA A 14 -4.44 -4.62 -4.40
N ILE A 15 -3.30 -4.45 -5.07
CA ILE A 15 -3.25 -4.05 -6.49
C ILE A 15 -3.92 -5.12 -7.35
N SER A 16 -3.53 -6.39 -7.19
CA SER A 16 -4.07 -7.48 -8.00
C SER A 16 -5.57 -7.64 -7.83
N ASP A 17 -6.09 -7.50 -6.61
CA ASP A 17 -7.52 -7.58 -6.32
C ASP A 17 -8.30 -6.41 -6.94
N PHE A 18 -7.76 -5.19 -6.83
CA PHE A 18 -8.34 -3.99 -7.46
C PHE A 18 -8.52 -4.13 -8.97
N PHE A 19 -7.52 -4.70 -9.66
CA PHE A 19 -7.58 -4.90 -11.11
C PHE A 19 -8.27 -6.20 -11.54
N LYS A 20 -8.54 -7.14 -10.62
CA LYS A 20 -9.13 -8.46 -10.93
C LYS A 20 -10.52 -8.36 -11.57
N GLY A 21 -11.28 -7.31 -11.25
CA GLY A 21 -12.59 -7.04 -11.85
C GLY A 21 -12.55 -6.21 -13.14
N HIS A 22 -11.42 -5.54 -13.41
CA HIS A 22 -11.28 -4.61 -14.53
C HIS A 22 -9.85 -4.66 -15.10
N PRO A 23 -9.52 -5.68 -15.92
CA PRO A 23 -8.19 -5.80 -16.53
C PRO A 23 -7.84 -4.65 -17.49
N ASP A 24 -8.85 -3.93 -17.99
CA ASP A 24 -8.72 -2.76 -18.88
C ASP A 24 -8.97 -1.43 -18.14
N ALA A 25 -9.08 -1.43 -16.80
CA ALA A 25 -9.27 -0.18 -16.06
C ALA A 25 -8.04 0.71 -16.22
N GLN A 26 -8.22 1.82 -16.91
CA GLN A 26 -7.28 2.93 -16.85
C GLN A 26 -7.36 3.51 -15.43
N CYS A 27 -6.32 3.28 -14.63
CA CYS A 27 -6.27 3.77 -13.25
C CYS A 27 -6.18 5.31 -13.26
N GLY A 28 -7.34 5.96 -13.14
CA GLY A 28 -7.45 7.39 -12.97
C GLY A 28 -6.96 7.83 -11.59
N ILE A 29 -6.91 9.16 -11.37
CA ILE A 29 -6.51 9.72 -10.08
C ILE A 29 -7.45 9.28 -8.95
N GLU A 30 -8.74 9.12 -9.24
CA GLU A 30 -9.73 8.68 -8.23
C GLU A 30 -9.57 7.19 -7.88
N GLU A 31 -9.44 6.33 -8.88
CA GLU A 31 -9.14 4.90 -8.71
C GLU A 31 -7.81 4.70 -7.95
N ALA A 32 -6.78 5.48 -8.28
CA ALA A 32 -5.51 5.45 -7.60
C ALA A 32 -5.62 5.85 -6.12
N LYS A 33 -6.49 6.83 -5.79
CA LYS A 33 -6.77 7.20 -4.40
C LYS A 33 -7.48 6.09 -3.65
N LEU A 34 -8.45 5.43 -4.28
CA LEU A 34 -9.18 4.30 -3.69
C LEU A 34 -8.24 3.10 -3.46
N LEU A 35 -7.38 2.80 -4.42
CA LEU A 35 -6.35 1.77 -4.29
C LEU A 35 -5.37 2.09 -3.17
N GLY A 36 -4.89 3.34 -3.11
CA GLY A 36 -4.00 3.79 -2.04
C GLY A 36 -4.63 3.67 -0.65
N LYS A 37 -5.93 3.99 -0.52
CA LYS A 37 -6.67 3.81 0.73
C LYS A 37 -6.77 2.33 1.13
N GLN A 38 -7.11 1.45 0.18
CA GLN A 38 -7.19 0.00 0.43
C GLN A 38 -5.85 -0.59 0.88
N ILE A 39 -4.75 -0.14 0.27
CA ILE A 39 -3.40 -0.56 0.68
C ILE A 39 -3.11 -0.12 2.12
N ILE A 40 -3.43 1.13 2.49
CA ILE A 40 -3.21 1.63 3.86
C ILE A 40 -4.07 0.89 4.88
N GLU A 41 -5.34 0.62 4.56
CA GLU A 41 -6.22 -0.17 5.43
C GLU A 41 -5.69 -1.59 5.64
N ALA A 42 -5.31 -2.29 4.56
CA ALA A 42 -4.76 -3.65 4.64
C ALA A 42 -3.44 -3.71 5.43
N LEU A 43 -2.59 -2.70 5.31
CA LEU A 43 -1.36 -2.60 6.10
C LEU A 43 -1.68 -2.36 7.58
N ASN A 44 -2.64 -1.49 7.89
CA ASN A 44 -3.05 -1.24 9.27
C ASN A 44 -3.70 -2.47 9.92
N GLU A 45 -4.51 -3.23 9.17
CA GLU A 45 -5.07 -4.52 9.61
C GLU A 45 -3.99 -5.57 9.89
N ALA A 46 -2.91 -5.56 9.11
CA ALA A 46 -1.74 -6.40 9.34
C ALA A 46 -0.84 -5.93 10.50
N GLY A 47 -1.19 -4.83 11.18
CA GLY A 47 -0.38 -4.22 12.24
C GLY A 47 0.84 -3.45 11.74
N LEU A 48 0.94 -3.23 10.43
CA LEU A 48 2.03 -2.53 9.76
C LEU A 48 1.68 -1.04 9.67
N GLN A 49 2.22 -0.24 10.59
CA GLN A 49 2.04 1.21 10.52
C GLN A 49 3.01 1.82 9.52
N ILE A 50 2.48 2.36 8.40
CA ILE A 50 3.24 3.28 7.56
C ILE A 50 3.35 4.60 8.32
N THR A 51 4.38 4.74 9.16
CA THR A 51 4.76 6.04 9.69
C THR A 51 5.51 6.81 8.59
N PRO A 52 5.24 8.11 8.41
CA PRO A 52 6.11 8.93 7.58
C PRO A 52 7.54 8.77 8.09
N VAL A 53 8.47 8.41 7.18
CA VAL A 53 9.89 8.56 7.48
C VAL A 53 10.09 10.02 7.82
N ASP A 54 10.41 10.30 9.08
CA ASP A 54 10.96 11.59 9.46
C ASP A 54 12.38 11.64 8.89
N PRO A 55 12.66 12.47 7.87
CA PRO A 55 14.02 12.58 7.33
C PRO A 55 14.99 13.25 8.33
N GLY A 56 14.53 13.62 9.54
CA GLY A 56 15.30 14.32 10.58
C GLY A 56 16.09 13.42 11.53
N ARG A 57 16.02 12.08 11.40
CA ARG A 57 16.77 11.15 12.26
C ARG A 57 17.77 10.27 11.52
N SER A 58 18.52 10.85 10.58
CA SER A 58 19.80 10.28 10.16
C SER A 58 20.95 11.09 10.79
N ALA A 59 21.46 10.55 11.89
CA ALA A 59 22.78 10.79 12.48
C ALA A 59 23.15 12.24 12.92
N ARG A 60 23.00 12.48 14.23
CA ARG A 60 24.08 13.11 15.02
C ARG A 60 25.12 12.05 15.35
#